data_AF-A0A2D5Q8X0-F1
#
_entry.id   AF-A0A2D5Q8X0-F1
#
_cell.length_a   1.000
_cell.length_b   1.000
_cell.length_c   1.000
_cell.angle_alpha   90.00
_cell.angle_beta   90.00
_cell.angle_gamma   90.00
#
_symmetry.space_group_name_H-M   'P 1'
#
loop_
_entity.id
_entity.type
_entity.pdbx_description
1 polymer ?
#
loop_
_entity_poly.entity_id
_entity_poly.type
_entity_poly.pdbx_seq_one_letter_code
_entity_poly.pdbx_strand_id
1 'polypeptide(L)'
;MSSLWTDTVWEDPDGGRVIVHGTMPTVVYPNAMRPRATWHGLALLESPDVVDLWIQEEADEAESQGINLTHALLSGGAFGKYIEGIETLEALQGGRFPDPEPRRLQRNADRHGRAVFFIEPLADDEDWGDYLTQEAKAVSHWRKLLGMVRVGKRWKKSVKQHLFNAQPPPKGQSVDYSTASVLAAAWWELSEWLSTPALANRRNERYAARVRGALASLRSDLGDDATLLLVVHQPHAAAMVKALDANRTVEEISSTATTSTHTEEE
;
A
#
# COMPACT_ATOMS: atom_id res chain seq x y z
N MET A 1 17.34 -9.85 -9.36
CA MET A 1 15.88 -9.67 -9.35
C MET A 1 15.39 -9.99 -7.95
N SER A 2 14.78 -9.03 -7.26
CA SER A 2 14.16 -9.29 -5.96
C SER A 2 13.02 -10.30 -6.15
N SER A 3 12.90 -11.26 -5.23
CA SER A 3 11.75 -12.17 -5.23
C SER A 3 10.50 -11.40 -4.79
N LEU A 4 9.33 -11.86 -5.20
CA LEU A 4 8.04 -11.26 -4.82
C LEU A 4 7.84 -11.12 -3.30
N TRP A 5 8.53 -11.97 -2.53
CA TRP A 5 8.42 -12.10 -1.07
C TRP A 5 9.54 -11.42 -0.30
N THR A 6 10.46 -10.75 -1.01
CA THR A 6 11.59 -10.04 -0.41
C THR A 6 11.48 -8.56 -0.70
N ASP A 7 11.71 -7.76 0.33
CA ASP A 7 11.75 -6.30 0.18
C ASP A 7 12.81 -5.92 -0.85
N THR A 8 12.48 -4.95 -1.70
CA THR A 8 13.44 -4.39 -2.65
C THR A 8 14.14 -3.21 -2.00
N VAL A 9 15.47 -3.20 -2.01
CA VAL A 9 16.24 -2.05 -1.55
C VAL A 9 16.60 -1.20 -2.75
N TRP A 10 16.21 0.07 -2.70
CA TRP A 10 16.56 1.09 -3.68
C TRP A 10 17.52 2.08 -3.04
N GLU A 11 18.67 2.33 -3.68
CA GLU A 11 19.68 3.26 -3.21
C GLU A 11 19.45 4.61 -3.87
N ASP A 12 19.31 5.67 -3.07
CA ASP A 12 19.08 7.01 -3.60
C ASP A 12 20.40 7.60 -4.12
N PRO A 13 20.41 8.18 -5.34
CA PRO A 13 21.61 8.80 -5.91
C PRO A 13 22.23 9.91 -5.04
N ASP A 14 21.43 10.54 -4.18
CA ASP A 14 21.85 11.61 -3.27
C ASP A 14 22.15 11.08 -1.84
N GLY A 15 22.26 9.75 -1.67
CA GLY A 15 22.61 9.07 -0.41
C GLY A 15 21.41 8.43 0.31
N GLY A 16 21.64 7.45 1.19
CA GLY A 16 20.56 6.73 1.87
C GLY A 16 19.81 5.74 0.98
N ARG A 17 18.86 5.01 1.58
CA ARG A 17 18.12 3.94 0.90
C ARG A 17 16.65 3.88 1.28
N VAL A 18 15.86 3.33 0.37
CA VAL A 18 14.44 3.00 0.57
C VAL A 18 14.27 1.49 0.55
N ILE A 19 13.69 0.94 1.61
CA ILE A 19 13.24 -0.45 1.65
C ILE A 19 11.78 -0.46 1.19
N VAL A 20 11.53 -0.98 0.00
CA VAL A 20 10.19 -1.10 -0.58
C VAL A 20 9.56 -2.41 -0.10
N HIS A 21 8.62 -2.27 0.83
CA HIS A 21 7.91 -3.36 1.48
C HIS A 21 6.51 -3.56 0.88
N GLY A 22 6.33 -4.69 0.20
CA GLY A 22 5.08 -5.06 -0.48
C GLY A 22 4.06 -5.71 0.45
N THR A 23 2.89 -5.09 0.60
CA THR A 23 1.78 -5.56 1.43
C THR A 23 0.60 -6.06 0.60
N MET A 24 -0.15 -7.01 1.13
CA MET A 24 -1.45 -7.43 0.60
C MET A 24 -2.54 -6.88 1.52
N PRO A 25 -3.52 -6.13 1.00
CA PRO A 25 -4.57 -5.54 1.83
C PRO A 25 -5.28 -6.60 2.66
N THR A 26 -5.63 -6.28 3.90
CA THR A 26 -6.40 -7.11 4.83
C THR A 26 -5.78 -8.46 5.23
N VAL A 27 -4.56 -8.76 4.79
CA VAL A 27 -3.86 -10.02 5.07
C VAL A 27 -2.82 -9.82 6.18
N VAL A 28 -2.91 -10.61 7.24
CA VAL A 28 -1.93 -10.59 8.33
C VAL A 28 -0.64 -11.25 7.88
N TYR A 29 0.47 -10.51 7.97
CA TYR A 29 1.78 -11.03 7.59
C TYR A 29 2.42 -11.83 8.73
N PRO A 30 2.94 -13.04 8.46
CA PRO A 30 3.75 -13.80 9.40
C PRO A 30 5.14 -13.17 9.50
N ASN A 31 5.86 -13.43 10.60
CA ASN A 31 7.19 -12.85 10.84
C ASN A 31 8.19 -13.08 9.69
N ALA A 32 8.07 -14.19 8.96
CA ALA A 32 8.94 -14.49 7.81
C ALA A 32 8.79 -13.50 6.64
N MET A 33 7.65 -12.81 6.53
CA MET A 33 7.32 -11.86 5.47
C MET A 33 7.41 -10.40 5.90
N ARG A 34 7.66 -10.12 7.20
CA ARG A 34 7.78 -8.76 7.72
C ARG A 34 9.18 -8.18 7.44
N PRO A 35 9.32 -6.85 7.37
CA PRO A 35 10.64 -6.20 7.23
C PRO A 35 11.58 -6.61 8.36
N ARG A 36 12.78 -7.08 8.00
CA ARG A 36 13.80 -7.53 8.97
C ARG A 36 14.95 -6.56 9.19
N ALA A 37 15.13 -5.61 8.27
CA ALA A 37 16.18 -4.61 8.36
C ALA A 37 15.79 -3.48 9.32
N THR A 38 16.79 -2.84 9.92
CA THR A 38 16.61 -1.59 10.66
C THR A 38 16.24 -0.47 9.69
N TRP A 39 15.26 0.34 10.09
CA TRP A 39 14.81 1.53 9.36
C TRP A 39 14.60 2.69 10.33
N HIS A 40 14.70 3.91 9.80
CA HIS A 40 14.75 5.15 10.54
C HIS A 40 13.46 5.98 10.42
N GLY A 41 12.71 5.82 9.33
CA GLY A 41 11.39 6.39 9.15
C GLY A 41 10.47 5.50 8.32
N LEU A 42 9.17 5.76 8.39
CA LEU A 42 8.12 5.04 7.68
C LEU A 42 7.49 5.96 6.63
N ALA A 43 7.32 5.48 5.41
CA ALA A 43 6.55 6.14 4.36
C ALA A 43 5.31 5.30 4.03
N LEU A 44 4.14 5.94 4.05
CA LEU A 44 2.85 5.37 3.69
C LEU A 44 2.34 6.07 2.43
N LEU A 45 1.91 5.32 1.42
CA LEU A 45 1.35 5.87 0.17
C LEU A 45 -0.10 6.34 0.30
N GLU A 46 -0.40 6.98 1.43
CA GLU A 46 -1.72 7.44 1.85
C GLU A 46 -1.62 8.89 2.30
N SER A 47 -2.77 9.56 2.40
CA SER A 47 -2.92 10.84 3.12
C SER A 47 -2.94 10.60 4.63
N PRO A 48 -2.62 11.62 5.46
CA PRO A 48 -2.62 11.47 6.93
C PRO A 48 -3.99 11.09 7.51
N ASP A 49 -5.08 11.44 6.82
CA ASP A 49 -6.45 11.13 7.23
C ASP A 49 -6.72 9.62 7.38
N VAL A 50 -5.89 8.77 6.77
CA VAL A 50 -5.96 7.30 6.91
C VAL A 50 -5.80 6.84 8.36
N VAL A 51 -5.10 7.61 9.21
CA VAL A 51 -4.92 7.25 10.62
C VAL A 51 -6.22 7.37 11.40
N ASP A 52 -7.00 8.42 11.14
CA ASP A 52 -8.31 8.61 11.76
C ASP A 52 -9.27 7.51 11.29
N LEU A 53 -9.20 7.15 10.00
CA LEU A 53 -9.94 6.00 9.46
C LEU A 53 -9.57 4.70 10.20
N TRP A 54 -8.28 4.40 10.38
CA TRP A 54 -7.87 3.19 11.09
C TRP A 54 -8.32 3.16 12.54
N ILE A 55 -8.29 4.31 13.24
CA ILE A 55 -8.79 4.42 14.61
C ILE A 55 -10.29 4.14 14.65
N GLN A 56 -11.05 4.67 13.68
CA GLN A 56 -12.47 4.40 13.57
C GLN A 56 -12.74 2.93 13.24
N GLU A 57 -12.02 2.33 12.30
CA GLU A 57 -12.15 0.90 11.97
C GLU A 57 -11.85 0.02 13.18
N GLU A 58 -10.83 0.35 14.00
CA GLU A 58 -10.54 -0.33 15.26
C GLU A 58 -11.69 -0.22 16.28
N ALA A 59 -12.31 0.95 16.39
CA ALA A 59 -13.47 1.17 17.25
C ALA A 59 -14.69 0.38 16.77
N ASP A 60 -14.95 0.38 15.47
CA ASP A 60 -16.06 -0.33 14.83
C ASP A 60 -15.89 -1.86 14.97
N GLU A 61 -14.67 -2.39 14.81
CA GLU A 61 -14.38 -3.81 15.06
C GLU A 61 -14.55 -4.20 16.54
N ALA A 62 -14.25 -3.29 17.47
CA ALA A 62 -14.45 -3.53 18.90
C ALA A 62 -15.95 -3.53 19.28
N GLU A 63 -16.76 -2.69 18.63
CA GLU A 63 -18.22 -2.65 18.83
C GLU A 63 -18.92 -3.84 18.14
N SER A 64 -18.54 -4.14 16.90
CA SER A 64 -19.16 -5.18 16.08
C SER A 64 -18.12 -5.87 15.19
N GLN A 65 -17.56 -6.96 15.71
CA GLN A 65 -16.56 -7.74 14.99
C GLN A 65 -17.01 -8.13 13.56
N GLY A 66 -16.19 -7.80 12.57
CA GLY A 66 -16.42 -8.10 11.16
C GLY A 66 -17.30 -7.08 10.42
N ILE A 67 -17.66 -5.96 11.04
CA ILE A 67 -18.47 -4.92 10.39
C ILE A 67 -17.75 -4.29 9.19
N ASN A 68 -16.45 -4.02 9.30
CA ASN A 68 -15.68 -3.42 8.20
C ASN A 68 -15.49 -4.42 7.06
N LEU A 69 -15.24 -5.69 7.39
CA LEU A 69 -15.21 -6.78 6.41
C LEU A 69 -16.54 -6.90 5.66
N THR A 70 -17.65 -6.89 6.39
CA THR A 70 -19.00 -6.93 5.81
C THR A 70 -19.23 -5.73 4.89
N HIS A 71 -18.84 -4.52 5.32
CA HIS A 71 -18.92 -3.32 4.51
C HIS A 71 -18.08 -3.43 3.23
N ALA A 72 -16.84 -3.93 3.32
CA ALA A 72 -15.96 -4.15 2.18
C ALA A 72 -16.56 -5.15 1.17
N LEU A 73 -17.17 -6.24 1.62
CA LEU A 73 -17.88 -7.20 0.76
C LEU A 73 -19.08 -6.55 0.06
N LEU A 74 -19.86 -5.75 0.78
CA LEU A 74 -21.04 -5.06 0.25
C LEU A 74 -20.69 -3.94 -0.76
N SER A 75 -19.50 -3.34 -0.63
CA SER A 75 -19.03 -2.27 -1.54
C SER A 75 -18.92 -2.73 -3.01
N GLY A 76 -18.76 -4.04 -3.23
CA GLY A 76 -18.63 -4.64 -4.56
C GLY A 76 -17.34 -4.22 -5.28
N GLY A 77 -17.42 -4.09 -6.61
CA GLY A 77 -16.27 -3.71 -7.44
C GLY A 77 -15.14 -4.75 -7.47
N ALA A 78 -13.92 -4.31 -7.77
CA ALA A 78 -12.75 -5.19 -7.80
C ALA A 78 -12.26 -5.56 -6.39
N PHE A 79 -12.37 -4.63 -5.42
CA PHE A 79 -11.95 -4.87 -4.05
C PHE A 79 -12.87 -5.85 -3.33
N GLY A 80 -14.20 -5.75 -3.47
CA GLY A 80 -15.13 -6.76 -2.95
C GLY A 80 -14.82 -8.17 -3.47
N LYS A 81 -14.43 -8.32 -4.75
CA LYS A 81 -14.00 -9.61 -5.32
C LYS A 81 -12.68 -10.13 -4.77
N TYR A 82 -11.78 -9.22 -4.45
CA TYR A 82 -10.55 -9.54 -3.76
C TYR A 82 -10.85 -10.10 -2.37
N ILE A 83 -11.67 -9.39 -1.58
CA ILE A 83 -12.07 -9.80 -0.24
C ILE A 83 -12.85 -11.13 -0.26
N GLU A 84 -13.82 -11.29 -1.17
CA GLU A 84 -14.50 -12.57 -1.42
C GLU A 84 -13.51 -13.72 -1.63
N GLY A 85 -12.43 -13.48 -2.39
CA GLY A 85 -11.38 -14.47 -2.63
C GLY A 85 -10.53 -14.73 -1.39
N ILE A 86 -10.14 -13.68 -0.67
CA ILE A 86 -9.33 -13.78 0.55
C ILE A 86 -10.06 -14.58 1.64
N GLU A 87 -11.38 -14.39 1.81
CA GLU A 87 -12.17 -15.15 2.79
C GLU A 87 -12.23 -16.65 2.52
N THR A 88 -12.01 -17.09 1.26
CA THR A 88 -11.96 -18.53 0.94
C THR A 88 -10.65 -19.21 1.35
N LEU A 89 -9.65 -18.45 1.80
CA LEU A 89 -8.31 -18.95 2.12
C LEU A 89 -8.21 -19.28 3.62
N GLU A 90 -8.43 -20.54 3.95
CA GLU A 90 -8.52 -21.01 5.35
C GLU A 90 -7.18 -20.99 6.11
N ALA A 91 -6.04 -21.10 5.40
CA ALA A 91 -4.72 -21.22 6.03
C ALA A 91 -3.97 -19.88 6.13
N LEU A 92 -4.64 -18.76 5.88
CA LEU A 92 -4.15 -17.42 6.22
C LEU A 92 -5.20 -16.63 7.01
N GLN A 93 -4.74 -15.62 7.74
CA GLN A 93 -5.62 -14.67 8.42
C GLN A 93 -5.87 -13.48 7.49
N GLY A 94 -6.98 -13.52 6.77
CA GLY A 94 -7.42 -12.48 5.83
C GLY A 94 -8.62 -11.69 6.33
N GLY A 95 -9.02 -10.66 5.59
CA GLY A 95 -10.22 -9.87 5.89
C GLY A 95 -10.13 -9.05 7.18
N ARG A 96 -8.92 -8.68 7.61
CA ARG A 96 -8.69 -7.85 8.80
C ARG A 96 -8.71 -6.37 8.46
N PHE A 97 -9.43 -5.61 9.28
CA PHE A 97 -9.51 -4.16 9.24
C PHE A 97 -9.15 -3.59 10.63
N PRO A 98 -8.44 -2.46 10.72
CA PRO A 98 -7.71 -1.81 9.63
C PRO A 98 -6.67 -2.73 8.98
N ASP A 99 -6.16 -2.31 7.84
CA ASP A 99 -5.14 -3.05 7.10
C ASP A 99 -3.96 -3.39 8.04
N PRO A 100 -3.72 -4.70 8.32
CA PRO A 100 -3.00 -5.08 9.54
C PRO A 100 -1.51 -4.74 9.48
N GLU A 101 -0.88 -4.84 8.30
CA GLU A 101 0.56 -4.59 8.16
C GLU A 101 0.91 -3.09 8.15
N PRO A 102 0.25 -2.23 7.35
CA PRO A 102 0.42 -0.78 7.44
C PRO A 102 0.16 -0.23 8.85
N ARG A 103 -0.97 -0.60 9.47
CA ARG A 103 -1.33 -0.14 10.82
C ARG A 103 -0.31 -0.60 11.87
N ARG A 104 0.15 -1.87 11.79
CA ARG A 104 1.18 -2.41 12.69
C ARG A 104 2.50 -1.65 12.55
N LEU A 105 2.92 -1.32 11.33
CA LEU A 105 4.15 -0.57 11.07
C LEU A 105 4.03 0.88 11.57
N GLN A 106 2.89 1.52 11.38
CA GLN A 106 2.61 2.86 11.90
C GLN A 106 2.68 2.89 13.43
N ARG A 107 2.00 1.97 14.13
CA ARG A 107 2.08 1.85 15.59
C ARG A 107 3.51 1.55 16.07
N ASN A 108 4.27 0.78 15.30
CA ASN A 108 5.67 0.51 15.61
C ASN A 108 6.54 1.75 15.44
N ALA A 109 6.30 2.58 14.41
CA ALA A 109 6.99 3.84 14.21
C ALA A 109 6.73 4.78 15.40
N ASP A 110 5.46 4.97 15.78
CA ASP A 110 5.06 5.81 16.91
C ASP A 110 5.73 5.37 18.22
N ARG A 111 5.65 4.06 18.54
CA ARG A 111 6.24 3.50 19.76
C ARG A 111 7.75 3.75 19.88
N HIS A 112 8.44 3.83 18.75
CA HIS A 112 9.88 4.04 18.69
C HIS A 112 10.28 5.47 18.31
N GLY A 113 9.33 6.40 18.25
CA GLY A 113 9.59 7.80 17.89
C GLY A 113 10.18 7.98 16.50
N ARG A 114 9.85 7.08 15.55
CA ARG A 114 10.31 7.18 14.16
C ARG A 114 9.37 8.08 13.36
N ALA A 115 9.93 8.92 12.50
CA ALA A 115 9.14 9.78 11.64
C ALA A 115 8.21 8.96 10.71
N VAL A 116 6.96 9.39 10.60
CA VAL A 116 5.97 8.84 9.66
C VAL A 116 5.65 9.91 8.60
N PHE A 117 5.84 9.54 7.35
CA PHE A 117 5.63 10.39 6.17
C PHE A 117 4.44 9.87 5.36
N PHE A 118 3.45 10.74 5.14
CA PHE A 118 2.27 10.46 4.32
C PHE A 118 2.49 10.98 2.90
N ILE A 119 2.79 10.06 1.99
CA ILE A 119 3.31 10.37 0.66
C ILE A 119 2.23 10.92 -0.26
N GLU A 120 0.95 10.65 -0.01
CA GLU A 120 -0.10 11.33 -0.78
C GLU A 120 -0.12 12.83 -0.46
N PRO A 121 -0.16 13.72 -1.47
CA PRO A 121 -0.41 15.13 -1.23
C PRO A 121 -1.76 15.36 -0.55
N LEU A 122 -1.86 16.45 0.21
CA LEU A 122 -3.09 16.86 0.87
C LEU A 122 -4.12 17.37 -0.13
N ALA A 123 -5.39 17.41 0.29
CA ALA A 123 -6.49 17.86 -0.56
C ALA A 123 -6.41 19.35 -0.98
N ASP A 124 -5.57 20.15 -0.31
CA ASP A 124 -5.31 21.55 -0.63
C ASP A 124 -4.16 21.76 -1.64
N ASP A 125 -3.48 20.69 -2.07
CA ASP A 125 -2.52 20.73 -3.18
C ASP A 125 -3.28 20.87 -4.51
N GLU A 126 -3.11 22.01 -5.20
CA GLU A 126 -3.82 22.32 -6.45
C GLU A 126 -3.50 21.33 -7.58
N ASP A 127 -2.25 20.90 -7.73
CA ASP A 127 -1.85 19.94 -8.76
C ASP A 127 -2.46 18.56 -8.48
N TRP A 128 -2.45 18.15 -7.20
CA TRP A 128 -3.07 16.91 -6.77
C TRP A 128 -4.59 16.94 -6.91
N GLY A 129 -5.24 18.07 -6.60
CA GLY A 129 -6.66 18.27 -6.80
C GLY A 129 -7.08 18.14 -8.27
N ASP A 130 -6.27 18.65 -9.20
CA ASP A 130 -6.45 18.41 -10.64
C ASP A 130 -6.26 16.93 -11.00
N TYR A 131 -5.21 16.28 -10.48
CA TYR A 131 -5.01 14.84 -10.66
C TYR A 131 -6.23 14.03 -10.20
N LEU A 132 -6.74 14.24 -8.99
CA LEU A 132 -7.90 13.57 -8.43
C LEU A 132 -9.16 13.81 -9.28
N THR A 133 -9.33 15.03 -9.80
CA THR A 133 -10.42 15.38 -10.71
C THR A 133 -10.33 14.61 -12.03
N GLN A 134 -9.12 14.48 -12.60
CA GLN A 134 -8.90 13.72 -13.82
C GLN A 134 -9.08 12.21 -13.61
N GLU A 135 -8.63 11.69 -12.48
CA GLU A 135 -8.85 10.30 -12.08
C GLU A 135 -10.34 10.00 -11.91
N ALA A 136 -11.09 10.85 -11.20
CA ALA A 136 -12.53 10.72 -11.06
C ALA A 136 -13.24 10.71 -12.42
N LYS A 137 -12.83 11.56 -13.37
CA LYS A 137 -13.35 11.57 -14.75
C LYS A 137 -13.00 10.29 -15.51
N ALA A 138 -11.79 9.76 -15.34
CA ALA A 138 -11.35 8.53 -15.99
C ALA A 138 -12.16 7.31 -15.49
N VAL A 139 -12.32 7.18 -14.17
CA VAL A 139 -13.03 6.07 -13.52
C VAL A 139 -14.53 6.12 -13.80
N SER A 140 -15.12 7.32 -13.85
CA SER A 140 -16.55 7.53 -14.13
C SER A 140 -16.92 7.57 -15.62
N HIS A 141 -15.94 7.41 -16.52
CA HIS A 141 -16.19 7.44 -17.96
C HIS A 141 -17.14 6.30 -18.39
N TRP A 142 -18.15 6.61 -19.20
CA TRP A 142 -19.22 5.68 -19.59
C TRP A 142 -18.72 4.33 -20.16
N ARG A 143 -17.61 4.32 -20.91
CA ARG A 143 -17.00 3.07 -21.41
C ARG A 143 -16.48 2.16 -20.29
N LYS A 144 -15.96 2.75 -19.19
CA LYS A 144 -15.53 2.00 -18.00
C LYS A 144 -16.75 1.45 -17.27
N LEU A 145 -17.77 2.29 -17.06
CA LEU A 145 -19.04 1.89 -16.43
C LEU A 145 -19.73 0.74 -17.19
N LEU A 146 -19.85 0.81 -18.53
CA LEU A 146 -20.33 -0.32 -19.33
C LEU A 146 -19.40 -1.53 -19.23
N GLY A 147 -18.09 -1.29 -19.15
CA GLY A 147 -17.08 -2.31 -18.92
C GLY A 147 -17.24 -3.02 -17.57
N MET A 148 -17.77 -2.36 -16.55
CA MET A 148 -18.00 -2.91 -15.21
C MET A 148 -19.10 -3.98 -15.18
N VAL A 149 -20.05 -3.95 -16.12
CA VAL A 149 -21.02 -5.04 -16.32
C VAL A 149 -20.32 -6.38 -16.55
N ARG A 150 -19.10 -6.36 -17.11
CA ARG A 150 -18.29 -7.56 -17.37
C ARG A 150 -17.14 -7.75 -16.37
N VAL A 151 -17.20 -7.11 -15.20
CA VAL A 151 -16.14 -7.20 -14.18
C VAL A 151 -15.83 -8.64 -13.79
N GLY A 152 -16.85 -9.51 -13.65
CA GLY A 152 -16.63 -10.92 -13.32
C GLY A 152 -15.81 -11.68 -14.37
N LYS A 153 -16.01 -11.38 -15.67
CA LYS A 153 -15.20 -11.98 -16.74
C LYS A 153 -13.78 -11.43 -16.75
N ARG A 154 -13.61 -10.12 -16.50
CA ARG A 154 -12.29 -9.49 -16.40
C ARG A 154 -11.51 -10.02 -15.19
N TRP A 155 -12.14 -10.11 -14.04
CA TRP A 155 -11.61 -10.71 -12.82
C TRP A 155 -11.07 -12.11 -13.09
N LYS A 156 -11.90 -13.03 -13.59
CA LYS A 156 -11.47 -14.40 -13.92
C LYS A 156 -10.29 -14.44 -14.90
N LYS A 157 -10.28 -13.54 -15.89
CA LYS A 157 -9.17 -13.43 -16.85
C LYS A 157 -7.88 -12.98 -16.15
N SER A 158 -7.96 -11.93 -15.35
CA SER A 158 -6.81 -11.36 -14.63
C SER A 158 -6.24 -12.35 -13.60
N VAL A 159 -7.09 -12.99 -12.79
CA VAL A 159 -6.67 -14.07 -11.86
C VAL A 159 -5.95 -15.19 -12.61
N LYS A 160 -6.50 -15.65 -13.74
CA LYS A 160 -5.85 -16.68 -14.57
C LYS A 160 -4.48 -16.23 -15.09
N GLN A 161 -4.33 -14.96 -15.50
CA GLN A 161 -3.05 -14.43 -15.98
C GLN A 161 -2.02 -14.38 -14.87
N HIS A 162 -2.37 -13.89 -13.68
CA HIS A 162 -1.46 -13.78 -12.54
C HIS A 162 -1.12 -15.13 -11.92
N LEU A 163 -2.00 -16.13 -12.01
CA LEU A 163 -1.72 -17.49 -11.54
C LEU A 163 -0.47 -18.08 -12.21
N PHE A 164 -0.20 -17.77 -13.48
CA PHE A 164 1.00 -18.25 -14.17
C PHE A 164 2.30 -17.60 -13.67
N ASN A 165 2.20 -16.45 -13.01
CA ASN A 165 3.33 -15.70 -12.45
C ASN A 165 3.46 -15.88 -10.93
N ALA A 166 2.61 -16.72 -10.33
CA ALA A 166 2.58 -16.95 -8.89
C ALA A 166 3.92 -17.54 -8.42
N GLN A 167 4.48 -16.95 -7.37
CA GLN A 167 5.70 -17.45 -6.74
C GLN A 167 5.35 -18.19 -5.45
N PRO A 168 6.05 -19.28 -5.11
CA PRO A 168 5.85 -19.96 -3.83
C PRO A 168 6.25 -19.02 -2.69
N PRO A 169 5.50 -18.98 -1.58
CA PRO A 169 5.79 -18.11 -0.45
C PRO A 169 7.06 -18.57 0.28
N PRO A 170 7.57 -17.78 1.26
CA PRO A 170 8.72 -18.18 2.06
C PRO A 170 8.54 -19.56 2.69
N LYS A 171 9.65 -20.29 2.85
CA LYS A 171 9.64 -21.67 3.38
C LYS A 171 8.87 -21.74 4.70
N GLY A 172 7.94 -22.69 4.80
CA GLY A 172 7.12 -22.92 5.99
C GLY A 172 5.86 -22.06 6.07
N GLN A 173 5.57 -21.22 5.06
CA GLN A 173 4.30 -20.50 4.94
C GLN A 173 3.31 -21.26 4.05
N SER A 174 2.01 -21.05 4.30
CA SER A 174 0.93 -21.64 3.51
C SER A 174 0.96 -21.18 2.05
N VAL A 175 0.63 -22.07 1.12
CA VAL A 175 0.46 -21.74 -0.31
C VAL A 175 -0.64 -20.69 -0.52
N ASP A 176 -1.57 -20.55 0.42
CA ASP A 176 -2.61 -19.52 0.40
C ASP A 176 -2.05 -18.10 0.28
N TYR A 177 -0.85 -17.82 0.79
CA TYR A 177 -0.20 -16.51 0.55
C TYR A 177 0.08 -16.27 -0.93
N SER A 178 0.49 -17.31 -1.67
CA SER A 178 0.64 -17.23 -3.13
C SER A 178 -0.69 -16.92 -3.81
N THR A 179 -1.78 -17.58 -3.37
CA THR A 179 -3.13 -17.31 -3.87
C THR A 179 -3.56 -15.88 -3.55
N ALA A 180 -3.35 -15.39 -2.33
CA ALA A 180 -3.62 -14.01 -1.93
C ALA A 180 -2.84 -13.00 -2.79
N SER A 181 -1.59 -13.30 -3.13
CA SER A 181 -0.79 -12.45 -4.01
C SER A 181 -1.35 -12.39 -5.43
N VAL A 182 -1.83 -13.51 -5.97
CA VAL A 182 -2.53 -13.55 -7.27
C VAL A 182 -3.82 -12.72 -7.22
N LEU A 183 -4.59 -12.82 -6.14
CA LEU A 183 -5.81 -12.03 -5.95
C LEU A 183 -5.48 -10.54 -5.85
N ALA A 184 -4.43 -10.15 -5.11
CA ALA A 184 -4.00 -8.76 -4.95
C ALA A 184 -3.54 -8.18 -6.29
N ALA A 185 -2.80 -8.95 -7.10
CA ALA A 185 -2.38 -8.54 -8.43
C ALA A 185 -3.58 -8.36 -9.38
N ALA A 186 -4.59 -9.24 -9.29
CA ALA A 186 -5.79 -9.12 -10.10
C ALA A 186 -6.65 -7.91 -9.72
N TRP A 187 -6.75 -7.63 -8.41
CA TRP A 187 -7.38 -6.41 -7.92
C TRP A 187 -6.67 -5.16 -8.43
N TRP A 188 -5.36 -5.09 -8.25
CA TRP A 188 -4.55 -3.95 -8.67
C TRP A 188 -4.65 -3.69 -10.18
N GLU A 189 -4.58 -4.75 -11.01
CA GLU A 189 -4.76 -4.61 -12.46
C GLU A 189 -6.12 -4.02 -12.82
N LEU A 190 -7.20 -4.40 -12.12
CA LEU A 190 -8.52 -3.83 -12.36
C LEU A 190 -8.63 -2.39 -11.87
N SER A 191 -8.02 -2.05 -10.74
CA SER A 191 -7.94 -0.68 -10.24
C SER A 191 -7.20 0.23 -11.22
N GLU A 192 -6.03 -0.19 -11.70
CA GLU A 192 -5.26 0.49 -12.74
C GLU A 192 -6.03 0.57 -14.07
N TRP A 193 -6.79 -0.49 -14.41
CA TRP A 193 -7.65 -0.49 -15.60
C TRP A 193 -8.78 0.53 -15.48
N LEU A 194 -9.28 0.89 -14.29
CA LEU A 194 -10.30 1.93 -14.16
C LEU A 194 -9.72 3.31 -14.47
N SER A 195 -8.48 3.55 -14.06
CA SER A 195 -7.71 4.76 -14.37
C SER A 195 -7.11 4.73 -15.80
N THR A 196 -6.05 5.50 -16.03
CA THR A 196 -5.29 5.51 -17.29
C THR A 196 -3.78 5.40 -17.03
N PRO A 197 -2.98 4.84 -17.97
CA PRO A 197 -1.53 4.76 -17.80
C PRO A 197 -0.85 6.12 -17.58
N ALA A 198 -1.38 7.20 -18.19
CA ALA A 198 -0.84 8.54 -18.00
C ALA A 198 -1.05 9.05 -16.56
N LEU A 199 -2.25 8.83 -16.01
CA LEU A 199 -2.55 9.18 -14.62
C LEU A 199 -1.75 8.32 -13.64
N ALA A 200 -1.66 7.01 -13.88
CA ALA A 200 -0.84 6.12 -13.05
C ALA A 200 0.64 6.53 -13.03
N ASN A 201 1.19 6.96 -14.18
CA ASN A 201 2.55 7.48 -14.23
C ASN A 201 2.68 8.80 -13.47
N ARG A 202 1.76 9.76 -13.64
CA ARG A 202 1.75 11.03 -12.88
C ARG A 202 1.70 10.78 -11.37
N ARG A 203 0.84 9.87 -10.91
CA ARG A 203 0.74 9.44 -9.50
C ARG A 203 2.08 8.90 -8.99
N ASN A 204 2.65 7.93 -9.71
CA ASN A 204 3.90 7.27 -9.29
C ASN A 204 5.09 8.24 -9.33
N GLU A 205 5.14 9.16 -10.29
CA GLU A 205 6.16 10.22 -10.37
C GLU A 205 6.08 11.14 -9.15
N ARG A 206 4.89 11.65 -8.81
CA ARG A 206 4.68 12.49 -7.62
C ARG A 206 5.03 11.74 -6.33
N TYR A 207 4.56 10.49 -6.18
CA TYR A 207 4.91 9.66 -5.03
C TYR A 207 6.41 9.43 -4.92
N ALA A 208 7.11 9.16 -6.02
CA ALA A 208 8.56 9.02 -6.01
C ALA A 208 9.27 10.30 -5.55
N ALA A 209 8.84 11.49 -6.02
CA ALA A 209 9.43 12.76 -5.59
C ALA A 209 9.28 12.99 -4.08
N ARG A 210 8.11 12.68 -3.52
CA ARG A 210 7.79 12.81 -2.09
C ARG A 210 8.47 11.75 -1.23
N VAL A 211 8.63 10.51 -1.73
CA VAL A 211 9.44 9.48 -1.07
C VAL A 211 10.89 9.92 -0.97
N ARG A 212 11.46 10.51 -2.04
CA ARG A 212 12.80 11.08 -2.00
C ARG A 212 12.88 12.28 -1.05
N GLY A 213 11.83 13.08 -0.95
CA GLY A 213 11.65 14.11 0.07
C GLY A 213 11.73 13.60 1.50
N ALA A 214 10.96 12.57 1.81
CA ALA A 214 10.96 11.90 3.11
C ALA A 214 12.34 11.34 3.45
N LEU A 215 13.01 10.71 2.48
CA LEU A 215 14.39 10.25 2.67
C LEU A 215 15.36 11.42 2.89
N ALA A 216 15.23 12.51 2.14
CA ALA A 216 16.04 13.71 2.32
C ALA A 216 15.86 14.33 3.71
N SER A 217 14.64 14.32 4.25
CA SER A 217 14.39 14.72 5.63
C SER A 217 15.12 13.83 6.64
N LEU A 218 15.15 12.51 6.46
CA LEU A 218 15.92 11.61 7.33
C LEU A 218 17.45 11.82 7.18
N ARG A 219 17.92 12.14 5.97
CA ARG A 219 19.35 12.39 5.70
C ARG A 219 19.90 13.61 6.43
N SER A 220 19.07 14.59 6.80
CA SER A 220 19.57 15.78 7.53
C SER A 220 20.29 15.39 8.83
N ASP A 221 19.81 14.32 9.47
CA ASP A 221 20.30 13.88 10.77
C ASP A 221 21.18 12.62 10.66
N LEU A 222 20.90 11.76 9.68
CA LEU A 222 21.50 10.42 9.56
C LEU A 222 22.51 10.29 8.41
N GLY A 223 22.62 11.29 7.53
CA GLY A 223 23.47 11.23 6.34
C GLY A 223 23.13 10.03 5.44
N ASP A 224 24.15 9.42 4.86
CA ASP A 224 24.01 8.29 3.93
C ASP A 224 23.48 7.00 4.57
N ASP A 225 23.43 6.93 5.90
CA ASP A 225 22.87 5.79 6.63
C ASP A 225 21.33 5.84 6.73
N ALA A 226 20.71 6.95 6.28
CA ALA A 226 19.26 7.11 6.27
C ALA A 226 18.57 5.94 5.55
N THR A 227 17.57 5.34 6.21
CA THR A 227 16.85 4.18 5.69
C THR A 227 15.36 4.40 5.90
N LEU A 228 14.63 4.61 4.80
CA LEU A 228 13.19 4.80 4.80
C LEU A 228 12.49 3.49 4.47
N LEU A 229 11.52 3.06 5.28
CA LEU A 229 10.66 1.93 4.97
C LEU A 229 9.42 2.42 4.20
N LEU A 230 9.32 2.11 2.92
CA LEU A 230 8.17 2.43 2.08
C LEU A 230 7.18 1.27 2.06
N VAL A 231 5.98 1.50 2.57
CA VAL A 231 4.87 0.54 2.48
C VAL A 231 4.11 0.78 1.18
N VAL A 232 3.97 -0.27 0.38
CA VAL A 232 3.29 -0.22 -0.91
C VAL A 232 2.50 -1.51 -1.10
N HIS A 233 1.40 -1.47 -1.85
CA HIS A 233 0.76 -2.71 -2.26
C HIS A 233 1.74 -3.53 -3.09
N GLN A 234 1.88 -4.81 -2.77
CA GLN A 234 2.81 -5.73 -3.42
C GLN A 234 2.79 -5.68 -4.97
N PRO A 235 1.63 -5.64 -5.66
CA PRO A 235 1.60 -5.51 -7.13
C PRO A 235 2.04 -4.12 -7.66
N HIS A 236 2.05 -3.09 -6.83
CA HIS A 236 2.48 -1.73 -7.17
C HIS A 236 3.99 -1.50 -6.95
N ALA A 237 4.64 -2.32 -6.12
CA ALA A 237 6.04 -2.16 -5.71
C ALA A 237 7.01 -1.98 -6.90
N ALA A 238 6.88 -2.78 -7.95
CA ALA A 238 7.78 -2.69 -9.12
C ALA A 238 7.63 -1.36 -9.88
N ALA A 239 6.40 -0.82 -9.96
CA ALA A 239 6.17 0.48 -10.60
C ALA A 239 6.71 1.62 -9.74
N MET A 240 6.65 1.51 -8.41
CA MET A 240 7.26 2.48 -7.49
C MET A 240 8.78 2.49 -7.58
N VAL A 241 9.44 1.32 -7.60
CA VAL A 241 10.90 1.24 -7.81
C VAL A 241 11.29 1.89 -9.14
N LYS A 242 10.56 1.58 -10.22
CA LYS A 242 10.79 2.21 -11.52
C LYS A 242 10.62 3.73 -11.48
N ALA A 243 9.64 4.23 -10.75
CA ALA A 243 9.41 5.66 -10.61
C ALA A 243 10.54 6.34 -9.80
N LEU A 244 11.04 5.69 -8.74
CA LEU A 244 12.20 6.14 -7.98
C LEU A 244 13.47 6.20 -8.86
N ASP A 245 13.72 5.16 -9.67
CA ASP A 245 14.85 5.12 -10.60
C ASP A 245 14.82 6.25 -11.65
N ALA A 246 13.61 6.55 -12.15
CA ALA A 246 13.41 7.55 -13.19
C ALA A 246 13.39 8.99 -12.64
N ASN A 247 12.94 9.18 -11.39
CA ASN A 247 12.67 10.51 -10.85
C ASN A 247 13.88 11.12 -10.13
N ARG A 248 14.34 12.26 -10.64
CA ARG A 248 15.44 13.04 -10.03
C ARG A 248 14.96 14.13 -9.07
N THR A 249 13.65 14.38 -9.01
CA THR A 249 13.05 15.41 -8.18
C THR A 249 12.98 14.97 -6.72
N VAL A 250 13.27 15.91 -5.83
CA VAL A 250 13.04 15.79 -4.39
C VAL A 250 11.97 16.80 -4.03
N GLU A 251 10.85 16.33 -3.49
CA GLU A 251 9.76 17.20 -3.05
C GLU A 251 9.69 17.17 -1.53
N GLU A 252 9.87 18.32 -0.91
CA GLU A 252 9.85 18.44 0.55
C GLU A 252 8.50 18.02 1.14
N ILE A 253 8.58 17.27 2.23
CA ILE A 253 7.43 16.79 2.98
C ILE A 253 7.73 16.81 4.47
N SER A 254 6.77 17.23 5.27
CA SER A 254 6.86 17.16 6.73
C SER A 254 6.43 15.78 7.21
N SER A 255 7.15 15.23 8.20
CA SER A 255 6.64 14.12 8.96
C SER A 255 5.56 14.59 9.93
N THR A 256 4.57 13.75 10.17
CA THR A 256 3.62 13.98 11.26
C THR A 256 4.19 13.35 12.51
N ALA A 257 4.37 14.14 13.57
CA ALA A 257 4.46 13.57 14.91
C ALA A 257 3.05 13.15 15.30
N THR A 258 2.70 11.88 15.11
CA THR A 258 1.46 11.33 15.66
C THR A 258 1.58 11.47 17.18
N THR A 259 0.69 12.27 17.78
CA THR A 259 0.70 12.49 19.23
C THR A 259 0.55 11.11 19.87
N SER A 260 1.59 10.63 20.56
CA SER A 260 1.52 9.36 21.27
C SER A 260 0.49 9.51 22.38
N THR A 261 -0.73 9.03 22.15
CA THR A 261 -1.67 8.78 23.24
C THR A 261 -1.03 7.66 24.05
N HIS A 262 -0.36 8.05 25.14
CA HIS A 262 0.04 7.15 26.21
C HIS A 262 -1.24 6.60 26.85
N THR A 263 -1.84 5.57 26.25
CA THR A 263 -2.64 4.61 27.01
C THR A 263 -1.68 3.58 27.57
N GLU A 264 -1.17 3.89 28.76
CA GLU A 264 -0.68 2.89 29.69
C GLU A 264 -1.85 1.95 29.99
N GLU A 265 -1.80 0.73 29.45
CA GLU A 265 -2.63 -0.38 29.93
C GLU A 265 -1.91 -0.97 31.17
N GLU A 266 -2.51 -0.75 32.35
CA GLU A 266 -2.40 -1.65 33.52
C GLU A 266 -3.23 -2.92 33.32
#